data_AF-A0A2V9GRS7-F1
#
_entry.id   AF-A0A2V9GRS7-F1
#
_cell.length_a   1.000
_cell.length_b   1.000
_cell.length_c   1.000
_cell.angle_alpha   90.00
_cell.angle_beta   90.00
_cell.angle_gamma   90.00
#
_symmetry.space_group_name_H-M   'P 1'
#
loop_
_entity.id
_entity.type
_entity.pdbx_description
1 polymer ?
#
loop_
_entity_poly.entity_id
_entity_poly.type
_entity_poly.pdbx_seq_one_letter_code
_entity_poly.pdbx_strand_id
1 'polypeptide(L)'
;MEKTLAIIGAGRVGRMLGRGLRELGWKIGAVVTRGEASARRAVRFIGAGKADLDALLGSPKEFAHAYEALSLLAARVLAQDRAGLLAELEKNSVEEKLKTKVIGGNA
;
A
#
# COMPACT_ATOMS: atom_id res chain seq x y z
N MET A 1 19.64 -5.73 14.78
CA MET A 1 18.81 -4.73 14.06
C MET A 1 17.38 -5.24 14.02
N GLU A 2 16.46 -4.58 14.72
CA GLU A 2 15.04 -4.87 14.62
C GLU A 2 14.53 -4.34 13.27
N LYS A 3 14.36 -5.22 12.28
CA LYS A 3 13.96 -4.80 10.94
C LYS A 3 12.47 -4.46 10.95
N THR A 4 12.18 -3.17 10.79
CA THR A 4 10.81 -2.65 10.72
C THR A 4 10.38 -2.54 9.27
N LEU A 5 9.15 -2.94 8.96
CA LEU A 5 8.58 -2.83 7.61
C LEU A 5 7.15 -2.26 7.65
N ALA A 6 6.73 -1.69 6.53
CA ALA A 6 5.35 -1.30 6.28
C ALA A 6 4.70 -2.27 5.28
N ILE A 7 3.42 -2.57 5.48
CA ILE A 7 2.60 -3.35 4.54
C ILE A 7 1.71 -2.38 3.76
N ILE A 8 1.99 -2.21 2.47
CA ILE A 8 1.15 -1.39 1.58
C ILE A 8 0.30 -2.33 0.71
N GLY A 9 -1.02 -2.18 0.76
CA GLY A 9 -1.95 -3.07 0.05
C GLY A 9 -2.28 -4.34 0.86
N ALA A 10 -2.73 -4.17 2.11
CA ALA A 10 -3.07 -5.28 3.02
C ALA A 10 -4.41 -6.00 2.71
N GLY A 11 -4.55 -6.46 1.46
CA GLY A 11 -5.60 -7.38 1.00
C GLY A 11 -5.33 -8.82 1.44
N ARG A 12 -5.70 -9.81 0.62
CA ARG A 12 -5.47 -11.24 0.94
C ARG A 12 -3.98 -11.56 1.14
N VAL A 13 -3.16 -11.20 0.16
CA VAL A 13 -1.70 -11.48 0.19
C VAL A 13 -1.01 -10.68 1.29
N GLY A 14 -1.22 -9.36 1.35
CA GLY A 14 -0.54 -8.50 2.34
C GLY A 14 -0.85 -8.89 3.79
N ARG A 15 -2.06 -9.42 4.07
CA ARG A 15 -2.41 -9.95 5.40
C ARG A 15 -1.65 -11.23 5.74
N MET A 16 -1.61 -12.20 4.83
CA MET A 16 -0.88 -13.45 5.05
C MET A 16 0.61 -13.20 5.20
N LEU A 17 1.18 -12.39 4.31
CA LEU A 17 2.58 -12.00 4.37
C LEU A 17 2.90 -11.25 5.66
N GLY A 18 2.09 -10.26 6.03
CA GLY A 18 2.30 -9.48 7.26
C GLY A 18 2.25 -10.35 8.53
N ARG A 19 1.35 -11.33 8.58
CA ARG A 19 1.27 -12.29 9.68
C ARG A 19 2.51 -13.19 9.73
N GLY A 20 2.92 -13.78 8.62
CA GLY A 20 4.10 -14.64 8.55
C GLY A 20 5.39 -13.89 8.92
N LEU A 21 5.56 -12.65 8.45
CA LEU A 21 6.72 -11.83 8.79
C LEU A 21 6.75 -11.46 10.27
N ARG A 22 5.60 -11.17 10.88
CA ARG A 22 5.49 -10.98 12.34
C ARG A 22 5.93 -12.23 13.09
N GLU A 23 5.46 -13.41 12.67
CA GLU A 23 5.82 -14.70 13.27
C GLU A 23 7.33 -14.98 13.14
N LEU A 24 7.98 -14.48 12.08
CA LEU A 24 9.44 -14.51 11.88
C LEU A 24 10.19 -13.40 12.65
N GLY A 25 9.52 -12.65 13.52
CA GLY A 25 10.13 -11.63 14.38
C GLY A 25 10.34 -10.26 13.73
N TRP A 26 9.74 -10.00 12.58
CA TRP A 26 9.77 -8.66 11.99
C TRP A 26 8.79 -7.72 12.70
N LYS A 27 9.22 -6.46 12.88
CA LYS A 27 8.35 -5.41 13.41
C LYS A 27 7.48 -4.84 12.29
N ILE A 28 6.18 -5.05 12.41
CA ILE A 28 5.21 -4.43 11.50
C ILE A 28 4.94 -3.02 12.00
N GLY A 29 5.36 -2.01 11.23
CA GLY A 29 5.18 -0.59 11.56
C GLY A 29 3.81 -0.09 11.12
N ALA A 30 3.66 0.18 9.82
CA ALA A 30 2.43 0.68 9.22
C ALA A 30 1.73 -0.39 8.37
N VAL A 31 0.40 -0.35 8.35
CA VAL A 31 -0.44 -1.18 7.48
C VAL A 31 -1.38 -0.24 6.73
N VAL A 32 -1.16 -0.15 5.41
CA VAL A 32 -1.84 0.80 4.53
C VAL A 32 -2.74 0.06 3.55
N THR A 33 -3.94 0.59 3.37
CA THR A 33 -4.89 0.18 2.34
C THR A 33 -5.59 1.44 1.80
N ARG A 34 -6.46 1.31 0.78
CA ARG A 34 -7.24 2.42 0.23
C ARG A 34 -8.25 3.06 1.21
N GLY A 35 -8.40 2.54 2.42
CA GLY A 35 -9.34 3.10 3.39
C GLY A 35 -9.12 2.57 4.80
N GLU A 36 -9.20 3.47 5.77
CA GLU A 36 -8.84 3.23 7.16
C GLU A 36 -9.54 2.00 7.78
N ALA A 37 -10.83 1.82 7.52
CA ALA A 37 -11.59 0.65 8.00
C ALA A 37 -10.98 -0.69 7.52
N SER A 38 -10.52 -0.73 6.27
CA SER A 38 -9.89 -1.93 5.70
C SER A 38 -8.47 -2.16 6.22
N ALA A 39 -7.72 -1.09 6.49
CA ALA A 39 -6.42 -1.14 7.15
C ALA A 39 -6.56 -1.68 8.59
N ARG A 40 -7.52 -1.17 9.37
CA ARG A 40 -7.84 -1.68 10.72
C ARG A 40 -8.23 -3.15 10.73
N ARG A 41 -8.98 -3.62 9.73
CA ARG A 41 -9.27 -5.07 9.57
C ARG A 41 -8.00 -5.87 9.29
N ALA A 42 -7.09 -5.35 8.47
CA ALA A 42 -5.83 -6.02 8.17
C ALA A 42 -4.89 -6.07 9.39
N VAL A 43 -4.75 -4.97 10.14
CA VAL A 43 -3.99 -4.93 11.39
C VAL A 43 -4.51 -5.98 12.37
N ARG A 44 -5.82 -6.11 12.55
CA ARG A 44 -6.41 -7.14 13.41
C ARG A 44 -6.07 -8.56 12.96
N PHE A 45 -6.07 -8.81 11.65
CA PHE A 45 -5.70 -10.12 11.11
C PHE A 45 -4.21 -10.44 11.31
N ILE A 46 -3.33 -9.48 11.07
CA ILE A 46 -1.87 -9.61 11.25
C ILE A 46 -1.53 -9.68 12.75
N GLY A 47 -2.32 -8.98 13.57
CA GLY A 47 -2.15 -8.77 15.01
C GLY A 47 -0.96 -7.87 15.36
N ALA A 48 -0.47 -7.08 14.41
CA ALA A 48 0.59 -6.08 14.61
C ALA A 48 0.47 -4.93 13.59
N GLY A 49 1.15 -3.82 13.86
CA GLY A 49 1.17 -2.61 13.03
C GLY A 49 0.06 -1.62 13.37
N LYS A 50 0.20 -0.40 12.83
CA LYS A 50 -0.79 0.68 12.93
C LYS A 50 -1.49 0.84 11.59
N ALA A 51 -2.82 0.95 11.64
CA ALA A 51 -3.60 1.31 10.46
C ALA A 51 -3.31 2.78 10.19
N ASP A 52 -2.62 3.06 9.10
CA ASP A 52 -2.08 4.40 8.87
C ASP A 52 -2.23 4.73 7.39
N LEU A 53 -3.20 5.58 7.08
CA LEU A 53 -3.43 6.07 5.72
C LEU A 53 -2.44 7.17 5.37
N ASP A 54 -1.99 7.93 6.37
CA ASP A 54 -1.08 9.06 6.23
C ASP A 54 0.39 8.63 6.22
N ALA A 55 0.70 7.41 6.68
CA ALA A 55 2.04 6.82 6.59
C ALA A 55 2.57 6.86 5.16
N LEU A 56 1.72 6.69 4.15
CA LEU A 56 2.13 6.79 2.74
C LEU A 56 2.41 8.24 2.32
N LEU A 57 1.70 9.21 2.91
CA LEU A 57 1.81 10.64 2.61
C LEU A 57 3.02 11.29 3.28
N GLY A 58 3.43 10.80 4.47
CA GLY A 58 4.65 11.22 5.17
C GLY A 58 5.91 10.45 4.76
N SER A 59 5.77 9.40 3.93
CA SER A 59 6.90 8.63 3.43
C SER A 59 7.66 9.39 2.34
N PRO A 60 8.99 9.21 2.24
CA PRO A 60 9.76 9.62 1.07
C PRO A 60 9.09 9.15 -0.23
N LYS A 61 9.06 10.00 -1.27
CA LYS A 61 8.36 9.74 -2.55
C LYS A 61 8.80 8.43 -3.21
N GLU A 62 10.01 8.00 -2.92
CA GLU A 62 10.62 6.74 -3.30
C GLU A 62 9.76 5.52 -2.90
N PHE A 63 9.02 5.58 -1.79
CA PHE A 63 8.12 4.51 -1.39
C PHE A 63 6.88 4.42 -2.28
N ALA A 64 6.36 5.55 -2.76
CA ALA A 64 5.26 5.57 -3.72
C ALA A 64 5.71 4.98 -5.05
N HIS A 65 6.89 5.38 -5.54
CA HIS A 65 7.48 4.81 -6.76
C HIS A 65 7.75 3.30 -6.64
N ALA A 66 8.26 2.85 -5.49
CA ALA A 66 8.49 1.42 -5.25
C ALA A 66 7.18 0.61 -5.24
N TYR A 67 6.12 1.17 -4.64
CA TYR A 67 4.80 0.55 -4.64
C TYR A 67 4.18 0.49 -6.04
N GLU A 68 4.33 1.54 -6.83
CA GLU A 68 3.88 1.60 -8.21
C GLU A 68 4.63 0.61 -9.09
N ALA A 69 5.97 0.57 -9.01
CA ALA A 69 6.80 -0.40 -9.71
C ALA A 69 6.42 -1.85 -9.38
N LEU A 70 6.17 -2.15 -8.09
CA LEU A 70 5.71 -3.47 -7.65
C LEU A 70 4.32 -3.81 -8.20
N SER A 71 3.41 -2.84 -8.21
CA SER A 71 2.04 -3.02 -8.73
C SER A 71 2.04 -3.29 -10.23
N LEU A 72 2.85 -2.55 -10.99
CA LEU A 72 3.05 -2.76 -12.43
C LEU A 72 3.69 -4.12 -12.73
N LEU A 73 4.67 -4.54 -11.93
CA LEU A 73 5.28 -5.86 -12.07
C LEU A 73 4.26 -6.97 -11.77
N ALA A 74 3.49 -6.83 -10.68
CA ALA A 74 2.44 -7.78 -10.34
C ALA A 74 1.37 -7.88 -11.45
N ALA A 75 0.97 -6.75 -12.04
CA ALA A 75 0.04 -6.74 -13.16
C ALA A 75 0.62 -7.50 -14.37
N ARG A 76 1.90 -7.28 -14.69
CA ARG A 76 2.57 -8.00 -15.79
C ARG A 76 2.72 -9.49 -15.50
N VAL A 77 3.03 -9.89 -14.28
CA VAL A 77 3.35 -11.30 -13.97
C VAL A 77 2.10 -12.13 -13.70
N LEU A 78 1.11 -11.56 -13.00
CA LEU A 78 0.03 -12.34 -12.37
C LEU A 78 -1.35 -12.10 -12.97
N ALA A 79 -1.58 -11.04 -13.75
CA ALA A 79 -2.91 -10.73 -14.26
C ALA A 79 -3.31 -11.63 -15.42
N GLN A 80 -4.53 -12.18 -15.36
CA GLN A 80 -5.16 -12.85 -16.50
C GLN A 80 -5.50 -11.85 -17.61
N ASP A 81 -6.02 -10.67 -17.25
CA ASP A 81 -6.15 -9.51 -18.13
C ASP A 81 -5.13 -8.43 -17.74
N ARG A 82 -4.01 -8.42 -18.47
CA ARG A 82 -2.92 -7.45 -18.25
C ARG A 82 -3.29 -6.05 -18.71
N ALA A 83 -3.96 -5.92 -19.85
CA ALA A 83 -4.24 -4.63 -20.44
C ALA A 83 -5.28 -3.86 -19.62
N GLY A 84 -6.35 -4.53 -19.17
CA GLY A 84 -7.35 -3.94 -18.31
C GLY A 84 -6.78 -3.53 -16.95
N LEU A 85 -5.97 -4.39 -16.31
CA LEU A 85 -5.39 -4.07 -15.01
C LEU A 85 -4.36 -2.95 -15.07
N LEU A 86 -3.52 -2.88 -16.12
CA LEU A 86 -2.58 -1.79 -16.31
C LEU A 86 -3.31 -0.45 -16.53
N ALA A 87 -4.38 -0.44 -17.33
CA ALA A 87 -5.20 0.75 -17.54
C ALA A 87 -5.92 1.22 -16.25
N GLU A 88 -6.30 0.29 -15.37
CA GLU A 88 -6.81 0.66 -14.04
C GLU A 88 -5.73 1.22 -13.11
N LEU A 89 -4.51 0.70 -13.18
CA LEU A 89 -3.39 1.19 -12.37
C LEU A 89 -2.99 2.61 -12.77
N GLU A 90 -2.92 2.92 -14.07
CA GLU A 90 -2.64 4.28 -14.56
C GLU A 90 -3.66 5.30 -14.01
N LYS A 91 -4.97 4.98 -14.06
CA LYS A 91 -6.05 5.81 -13.49
C LYS A 91 -5.97 5.99 -11.96
N ASN A 92 -5.20 5.15 -11.28
CA ASN A 92 -5.05 5.16 -9.84
C ASN A 92 -3.64 5.60 -9.39
N SER A 93 -2.79 6.04 -10.32
CA SER A 93 -1.44 6.50 -10.01
C SER A 93 -1.49 7.62 -8.96
N VAL A 94 -0.54 7.57 -8.04
CA VAL A 94 -0.50 8.48 -6.89
C VAL A 94 -0.22 9.92 -7.35
N GLU A 95 0.47 10.07 -8.48
CA GLU A 95 0.81 11.36 -9.09
C GLU A 95 -0.43 12.15 -9.56
N GLU A 96 -1.46 11.51 -10.11
CA GLU A 96 -2.69 12.19 -10.54
C GLU A 96 -3.60 12.57 -9.36
N LYS A 97 -3.67 11.73 -8.32
CA LYS A 97 -4.48 12.01 -7.11
C LYS A 97 -3.88 13.10 -6.23
N LEU A 98 -2.55 13.23 -6.21
CA LEU A 98 -1.89 14.36 -5.54
C LEU A 98 -2.15 15.69 -6.28
N LYS A 99 -2.20 15.69 -7.62
CA LYS A 99 -2.53 16.90 -8.39
C LYS A 99 -3.97 17.38 -8.16
N THR A 100 -4.94 16.47 -8.05
CA THR A 100 -6.35 16.84 -7.80
C THR A 100 -6.59 17.40 -6.39
N LYS A 101 -5.80 17.02 -5.40
CA LYS A 101 -5.91 17.57 -4.03
C LYS A 101 -5.21 18.94 -3.85
N VAL A 102 -4.40 19.36 -4.81
CA VAL A 102 -3.63 20.64 -4.77
C VAL A 102 -4.33 21.79 -5.52
N ILE A 103 -5.34 21.52 -6.36
CA ILE A 103 -6.06 22.55 -7.16
C ILE A 103 -7.29 23.11 -6.41
N GLY A 104 -7.34 22.97 -5.08
CA GLY A 104 -8.41 23.48 -4.22
C GLY A 104 -7.94 24.63 -3.33
N GLY A 105 -7.25 25.63 -3.91
CA GLY A 105 -7.00 26.90 -3.25
C GLY A 105 -8.21 27.81 -3.44
N ASN A 106 -8.91 28.15 -2.35
CA ASN A 106 -9.96 29.17 -2.30
C ASN A 106 -9.51 30.45 -3.02
N ALA A 107 -10.31 30.90 -3.97
CA ALA A 107 -10.40 32.29 -4.41
C ALA A 107 -11.83 32.78 -4.14
#